data_AF-A0A1E7WZD6-F1
#
_entry.id   AF-A0A1E7WZD6-F1
#
_cell.length_a   1.000
_cell.length_b   1.000
_cell.length_c   1.000
_cell.angle_alpha   90.00
_cell.angle_beta   90.00
_cell.angle_gamma   90.00
#
_symmetry.space_group_name_H-M   'P 1'
#
loop_
_entity.id
_entity.type
_entity.pdbx_description
1 polymer ?
#
loop_
_entity_poly.entity_id
_entity_poly.type
_entity_poly.pdbx_seq_one_letter_code
_entity_poly.pdbx_strand_id
1 'polypeptide(L)'
;MAKGSMREQMPVVTAFIDQLREVFGREYIDDIIRAGMRGKPVFHATENGHEVGTPVYRGAPLDMTPEPCHRRTGKPAWQAALDQQKVENEKGQGDGRE
;
A
#
# COMPACT_ATOMS: atom_id res chain seq x y z
N MET A 1 3.79 -25.26 -1.94
CA MET A 1 2.79 -24.18 -1.84
C MET A 1 2.00 -24.42 -0.57
N ALA A 2 2.23 -23.66 0.50
CA ALA A 2 1.48 -23.84 1.74
C ALA A 2 -0.01 -23.59 1.45
N LYS A 3 -0.81 -24.65 1.49
CA LYS A 3 -2.23 -24.67 1.14
C LYS A 3 -3.04 -24.30 2.38
N GLY A 4 -2.78 -23.11 2.91
CA GLY A 4 -3.58 -22.52 4.00
C GLY A 4 -4.50 -21.45 3.45
N SER A 5 -5.69 -21.29 4.01
CA SER A 5 -6.52 -20.10 3.82
C SER A 5 -5.71 -18.84 4.17
N MET A 6 -6.02 -17.71 3.56
CA MET A 6 -5.42 -16.41 3.92
C MET A 6 -5.56 -16.11 5.43
N ARG A 7 -6.60 -16.67 6.06
CA ARG A 7 -6.79 -16.63 7.52
C ARG A 7 -5.72 -17.36 8.33
N GLU A 8 -5.16 -18.44 7.79
CA GLU A 8 -4.10 -19.21 8.43
C GLU A 8 -2.73 -18.58 8.19
N GLN A 9 -2.56 -17.88 7.06
CA GLN A 9 -1.33 -17.17 6.71
C GLN A 9 -1.20 -15.83 7.46
N MET A 10 -2.32 -15.20 7.80
CA MET A 10 -2.41 -13.91 8.50
C MET A 10 -3.31 -13.99 9.74
N PRO A 11 -2.93 -14.79 10.77
CA PRO A 11 -3.79 -15.04 11.92
C PRO A 11 -4.03 -13.80 12.79
N VAL A 12 -3.03 -12.92 12.96
CA VAL A 12 -3.17 -11.71 13.80
C VAL A 12 -4.10 -10.70 13.12
N VAL A 13 -3.89 -10.44 11.82
CA VAL A 13 -4.76 -9.57 11.04
C VAL A 13 -6.18 -10.13 11.00
N THR A 14 -6.34 -11.44 10.87
CA THR A 14 -7.66 -12.09 10.86
C THR A 14 -8.40 -11.87 12.19
N ALA A 15 -7.74 -12.10 13.32
CA ALA A 15 -8.32 -11.89 14.64
C ALA A 15 -8.71 -10.42 14.86
N PHE A 16 -7.88 -9.49 14.39
CA PHE A 16 -8.19 -8.06 14.46
C PHE A 16 -9.44 -7.71 13.63
N ILE A 17 -9.53 -8.20 12.39
CA ILE A 17 -10.71 -7.98 11.54
C ILE A 17 -11.96 -8.58 12.19
N ASP A 18 -11.86 -9.76 12.81
CA ASP A 18 -13.02 -10.39 13.45
C ASP A 18 -13.53 -9.54 14.65
N GLN A 19 -12.64 -8.92 15.43
CA GLN A 19 -13.02 -7.94 16.46
C GLN A 19 -13.67 -6.69 15.85
N LEU A 20 -13.13 -6.17 14.74
CA LEU A 20 -13.74 -5.03 14.05
C LEU A 20 -15.15 -5.37 13.53
N ARG A 21 -15.34 -6.58 13.00
CA ARG A 21 -16.67 -7.04 12.56
C ARG A 21 -17.66 -7.16 13.71
N GLU A 22 -17.19 -7.53 14.90
CA GLU A 22 -18.02 -7.60 16.10
C GLU A 22 -18.44 -6.20 16.57
N VAL A 23 -17.53 -5.23 16.56
CA VAL A 23 -17.79 -3.87 17.06
C VAL A 23 -18.56 -3.00 16.06
N PHE A 24 -18.19 -3.05 14.78
CA PHE A 24 -18.72 -2.16 13.74
C PHE A 24 -19.73 -2.83 12.81
N GLY A 25 -19.90 -4.14 12.92
CA GLY A 25 -20.73 -4.94 12.03
C GLY A 25 -19.94 -5.54 10.87
N ARG A 26 -20.32 -6.77 10.52
CA ARG A 26 -19.62 -7.56 9.49
C ARG A 26 -19.68 -6.92 8.11
N GLU A 27 -20.86 -6.46 7.70
CA GLU A 27 -21.12 -5.95 6.35
C GLU A 27 -20.24 -4.72 6.05
N TYR A 28 -20.20 -3.77 6.99
CA TYR A 28 -19.42 -2.55 6.86
C TYR A 28 -17.91 -2.83 6.70
N ILE A 29 -17.36 -3.69 7.54
CA ILE A 29 -15.94 -4.06 7.49
C ILE A 29 -15.61 -4.86 6.23
N ASP A 30 -16.48 -5.78 5.83
CA ASP A 30 -16.28 -6.57 4.61
C ASP A 30 -16.30 -5.67 3.36
N ASP A 31 -17.12 -4.63 3.33
CA ASP A 31 -17.16 -3.68 2.21
C ASP A 31 -15.89 -2.82 2.12
N ILE A 32 -15.34 -2.39 3.25
CA ILE A 32 -14.04 -1.69 3.29
C ILE A 32 -12.92 -2.60 2.79
N ILE A 33 -12.88 -3.86 3.24
CA ILE A 33 -11.86 -4.83 2.78
C ILE A 33 -12.00 -5.07 1.27
N ARG A 34 -13.22 -5.27 0.77
CA ARG A 34 -13.47 -5.42 -0.68
C ARG A 34 -13.06 -4.19 -1.47
N ALA A 35 -13.33 -2.99 -0.94
CA ALA A 35 -12.89 -1.74 -1.54
C ALA A 35 -11.35 -1.65 -1.59
N GLY A 36 -10.68 -2.01 -0.49
CA GLY A 36 -9.22 -2.13 -0.40
C GLY A 36 -8.63 -3.07 -1.43
N MET A 37 -9.22 -4.25 -1.59
CA MET A 37 -8.82 -5.25 -2.58
C MET A 37 -9.07 -4.80 -4.03
N ARG A 38 -9.99 -3.85 -4.24
CA ARG A 38 -10.33 -3.30 -5.56
C ARG A 38 -9.51 -2.07 -5.95
N GLY A 39 -8.47 -1.72 -5.21
CA GLY A 39 -7.59 -0.59 -5.54
C GLY A 39 -7.92 0.70 -4.78
N LYS A 40 -8.91 0.72 -3.88
CA LYS A 40 -9.17 1.91 -3.05
C LYS A 40 -8.20 1.93 -1.86
N PRO A 41 -7.52 3.04 -1.56
CA PRO A 41 -6.57 3.13 -0.45
C PRO A 41 -7.28 3.28 0.91
N VAL A 42 -8.13 2.30 1.27
CA VAL A 42 -8.95 2.30 2.49
C VAL A 42 -8.65 1.12 3.41
N PHE A 43 -7.99 0.07 2.91
CA PHE A 43 -7.58 -1.09 3.68
C PHE A 43 -6.28 -1.66 3.10
N HIS A 44 -5.31 -1.87 3.97
CA HIS A 44 -4.01 -2.48 3.69
C HIS A 44 -3.55 -3.24 4.93
N ALA A 45 -3.04 -4.45 4.73
CA ALA A 45 -2.50 -5.28 5.79
C ALA A 45 -1.31 -6.10 5.30
N THR A 46 -0.30 -6.26 6.16
CA THR A 46 0.87 -7.07 5.89
C THR A 46 1.21 -7.93 7.11
N GLU A 47 1.36 -9.24 6.93
CA GLU A 47 1.71 -10.19 7.98
C GLU A 47 2.42 -11.41 7.37
N ASN A 48 3.49 -11.91 7.99
CA ASN A 48 4.22 -13.10 7.54
C ASN A 48 4.71 -13.06 6.08
N GLY A 49 4.98 -11.87 5.54
CA GLY A 49 5.35 -11.68 4.12
C GLY A 49 4.18 -11.74 3.14
N HIS A 50 2.95 -11.85 3.64
CA HIS A 50 1.71 -11.72 2.87
C HIS A 50 1.17 -10.30 2.96
N GLU A 51 0.69 -9.78 1.84
CA GLU A 51 0.15 -8.43 1.71
C GLU A 51 -1.23 -8.47 1.06
N VAL A 52 -2.17 -7.69 1.60
CA VAL A 52 -3.58 -7.67 1.21
C VAL A 52 -4.08 -6.22 1.21
N GLY A 53 -4.84 -5.84 0.18
CA GLY A 53 -5.44 -4.52 0.04
C GLY A 53 -4.55 -3.52 -0.71
N THR A 54 -4.89 -2.24 -0.62
CA THR A 54 -4.19 -1.15 -1.32
C THR A 54 -3.51 -0.23 -0.31
N PRO A 55 -2.17 -0.09 -0.36
CA PRO A 55 -1.44 0.78 0.55
C PRO A 55 -1.81 2.25 0.37
N VAL A 56 -1.78 2.99 1.49
CA VAL A 56 -1.92 4.46 1.49
C VAL A 56 -0.53 5.07 1.39
N TYR A 57 -0.24 5.80 0.31
CA TYR A 57 1.02 6.52 0.15
C TYR A 57 0.89 7.95 0.67
N ARG A 58 1.74 8.33 1.63
CA ARG A 58 1.78 9.70 2.14
C ARG A 58 2.20 10.65 1.02
N GLY A 59 1.39 11.67 0.75
CA GLY A 59 1.61 12.66 -0.32
C GLY A 59 0.96 12.33 -1.66
N ALA A 60 0.33 11.16 -1.80
CA ALA A 60 -0.54 10.86 -2.94
C ALA A 60 -1.98 11.34 -2.65
N PRO A 61 -2.68 11.97 -3.62
CA PRO A 61 -4.09 12.33 -3.47
C PRO A 61 -4.95 11.08 -3.22
N LEU A 62 -5.80 11.12 -2.19
CA LEU A 62 -6.67 10.00 -1.78
C LEU A 62 -7.74 9.65 -2.83
N ASP A 63 -7.97 10.53 -3.80
CA ASP A 63 -8.92 10.40 -4.91
C ASP A 63 -8.28 9.91 -6.22
N MET A 64 -6.96 9.70 -6.27
CA MET A 64 -6.36 8.91 -7.34
C MET A 64 -6.77 7.45 -7.15
N THR A 65 -7.79 7.01 -7.88
CA THR A 65 -7.80 5.63 -8.33
C THR A 65 -6.51 5.43 -9.11
N PRO A 66 -5.63 4.48 -8.76
CA PRO A 66 -4.60 4.08 -9.69
C PRO A 66 -5.35 3.43 -10.85
N GLU A 67 -5.67 4.21 -11.88
CA GLU A 67 -5.58 3.70 -13.24
C GLU A 67 -4.30 2.86 -13.28
N PRO A 68 -4.32 1.65 -13.88
CA PRO A 68 -3.20 0.72 -13.81
C PRO A 68 -1.94 1.52 -14.05
N CYS A 69 -1.00 1.53 -13.09
CA CYS A 69 0.23 2.32 -13.16
C CYS A 69 1.11 1.85 -14.34
N HIS A 70 0.66 2.04 -15.57
CA HIS A 70 1.41 1.92 -16.79
C HIS A 70 1.92 3.32 -17.12
N ARG A 71 3.01 3.68 -16.45
CA ARG A 71 3.83 4.80 -16.91
C ARG A 71 4.28 4.48 -18.33
N ARG A 72 4.16 5.44 -19.25
CA ARG A 72 4.65 5.43 -20.65
C ARG A 72 6.19 5.21 -20.78
N THR A 73 6.89 4.85 -19.70
CA THR A 73 8.35 4.72 -19.64
C THR A 73 8.85 3.48 -18.90
N GLY A 74 8.01 2.45 -18.68
CA GLY A 74 8.51 1.11 -18.33
C GLY A 74 9.31 0.98 -17.02
N LYS A 75 9.17 1.93 -16.09
CA LYS A 75 9.76 1.85 -14.74
C LYS A 75 8.70 2.11 -13.68
N PRO A 76 8.65 1.32 -12.60
CA PRO A 76 7.67 1.50 -11.53
C PRO A 76 7.83 2.88 -10.86
N ALA A 77 6.71 3.43 -10.40
CA ALA A 77 6.63 4.80 -9.91
C ALA A 77 7.61 5.10 -8.77
N TRP A 78 7.82 4.13 -7.88
CA TRP A 78 8.69 4.24 -6.70
C TRP A 78 10.17 4.38 -7.04
N GLN A 79 10.65 3.71 -8.10
CA GLN A 79 12.07 3.79 -8.47
C GLN A 79 12.45 5.18 -8.98
N ALA A 80 11.55 5.83 -9.74
CA ALA A 80 11.79 7.17 -10.26
C ALA A 80 11.81 8.24 -9.16
N ALA A 81 11.03 8.06 -8.09
CA ALA A 81 11.06 8.96 -6.94
C ALA A 81 12.42 8.88 -6.20
N LEU A 82 12.98 7.67 -6.05
CA LEU A 82 14.30 7.48 -5.47
C LEU A 82 15.42 8.07 -6.35
N ASP A 83 15.30 7.91 -7.67
CA ASP A 83 16.26 8.48 -8.63
C ASP A 83 16.25 10.02 -8.57
N GLN A 84 15.09 10.64 -8.37
CA GLN A 84 14.95 12.10 -8.19
C GLN A 84 15.61 12.60 -6.90
N GLN A 85 15.38 11.89 -5.78
CA GLN A 85 16.01 12.21 -4.51
C GLN A 85 17.55 12.10 -4.58
N LYS A 86 18.07 11.14 -5.36
CA LYS A 86 19.52 10.99 -5.58
C LYS A 86 20.10 12.17 -6.35
N VAL A 87 19.43 12.62 -7.41
CA VAL A 87 19.85 13.79 -8.21
C VAL A 87 19.80 15.08 -7.39
N GLU A 88 18.81 15.24 -6.51
CA GLU A 88 18.68 16.39 -5.62
C GLU A 88 19.79 16.41 -4.56
N ASN A 89 20.13 15.25 -3.98
CA ASN A 89 21.24 15.13 -3.05
C ASN A 89 22.61 15.42 -3.71
N GLU A 90 22.81 15.00 -4.96
CA GLU A 90 24.03 15.31 -5.72
C GLU A 90 24.15 16.80 -6.08
N LYS A 91 23.02 17.49 -6.32
CA LYS A 91 22.99 18.94 -6.56
C LYS A 91 23.27 19.78 -5.32
N GLY A 92 23.07 19.24 -4.11
CA GLY A 92 23.39 19.92 -2.85
C GLY A 92 24.87 19.86 -2.45
N GLN A 93 25.69 19.07 -3.14
CA GLN A 93 27.11 18.85 -2.81
C GLN A 93 28.02 19.63 -3.77
N GLY A 94 27.76 20.92 -3.98
CA GLY A 94 28.48 21.69 -4.99
C GLY A 94 28.26 23.20 -4.92
N ASP A 95 28.17 23.78 -3.74
CA ASP A 95 28.41 25.22 -3.61
C ASP A 95 29.06 25.51 -2.25
N GLY A 96 30.32 25.92 -2.31
CA GLY A 96 31.23 25.98 -1.18
C GLY A 96 32.61 26.43 -1.62
N ARG A 97 32.67 27.57 -2.34
CA ARG A 97 33.86 28.42 -2.46
C ARG A 97 33.41 29.87 -2.67
N GLU A 98 33.45 30.65 -1.60
CA GLU A 98 33.92 32.04 -1.63
C GLU A 98 35.07 32.17 -0.63
#